data_AF-A0A7K4MT07-F1
#
_entry.id   AF-A0A7K4MT07-F1
#
_cell.length_a   1.000
_cell.length_b   1.000
_cell.length_c   1.000
_cell.angle_alpha   90.00
_cell.angle_beta   90.00
_cell.angle_gamma   90.00
#
_symmetry.space_group_name_H-M   'P 1'
#
loop_
_entity.id
_entity.type
_entity.pdbx_description
1 polymer ?
#
loop_
_entity_poly.entity_id
_entity_poly.type
_entity_poly.pdbx_seq_one_letter_code
_entity_poly.pdbx_strand_id
1 'polypeptide(L)'
;MRGFLIIIFVNIVIADYGGGYAGSGFRYGSNAREFSLAGALVADKTPGFYAFSNPALLQFARHNQIGVSFQKMYLDRSIQSFSFAKRLPPNAGVGLAILRAGTNNIMGRDRNNSETEEFSYREIEGVISFGVAFGSKFAIGINIKALFTFFNDLEDIDADGTGIAADIGFIYKFNRRLFIGGIIKNLNASYNWKVLIGEDERSYEEKFPRSYSLGMAYSGLKRISLFFQEDVMITPNNDVNYRTRIGSEFRLANKTKL
;
A
#
# COMPACT_ATOMS: atom_id res chain seq x y z
N MET A 1 -43.87 1.64 -8.69
CA MET A 1 -43.04 2.86 -8.68
C MET A 1 -41.60 2.49 -9.02
N ARG A 2 -41.08 2.97 -10.16
CA ARG A 2 -39.66 2.81 -10.51
C ARG A 2 -38.88 3.90 -9.77
N GLY A 3 -38.10 3.53 -8.76
CA GLY A 3 -37.23 4.47 -8.06
C GLY A 3 -36.05 4.85 -8.94
N PHE A 4 -35.71 6.14 -9.00
CA PHE A 4 -34.47 6.61 -9.61
C PHE A 4 -33.34 6.52 -8.57
N LEU A 5 -32.19 6.00 -8.99
CA LEU A 5 -30.94 6.03 -8.22
C LEU A 5 -30.10 7.19 -8.72
N ILE A 6 -29.91 8.22 -7.90
CA ILE A 6 -28.98 9.32 -8.20
C ILE A 6 -27.67 9.00 -7.47
N ILE A 7 -26.58 8.88 -8.24
CA ILE A 7 -25.22 8.73 -7.70
C ILE A 7 -24.54 10.10 -7.83
N ILE A 8 -24.20 10.70 -6.68
CA ILE A 8 -23.47 11.97 -6.62
C ILE A 8 -22.00 11.64 -6.32
N PHE A 9 -21.09 12.07 -7.19
CA PHE A 9 -19.65 11.98 -6.96
C PHE A 9 -19.14 13.34 -6.48
N VAL A 10 -18.73 13.43 -5.22
CA VAL A 10 -18.01 14.60 -4.68
C VAL A 10 -16.59 14.16 -4.38
N ASN A 11 -15.60 14.84 -4.99
CA ASN A 11 -14.19 14.60 -4.74
C ASN A 11 -13.58 15.86 -4.13
N ILE A 12 -13.01 15.73 -2.94
CA ILE A 12 -12.21 16.78 -2.29
C ILE A 12 -10.78 16.25 -2.23
N VAL A 13 -9.84 17.02 -2.77
CA VAL A 13 -8.41 16.68 -2.74
C VAL A 13 -7.73 17.59 -1.74
N ILE A 14 -7.01 16.99 -0.80
CA ILE A 14 -6.20 17.69 0.20
C ILE A 14 -4.76 17.22 0.00
N ALA A 15 -3.81 18.16 0.06
CA ALA A 15 -2.39 17.84 -0.08
C ALA A 15 -1.93 16.91 1.04
N ASP A 16 -1.10 15.93 0.66
CA ASP A 16 -0.55 14.93 1.55
C ASP A 16 0.97 15.15 1.69
N TYR A 17 1.42 15.44 2.91
CA TYR A 17 2.83 15.77 3.20
C TYR A 17 3.77 14.57 3.10
N GLY A 18 3.23 13.35 2.99
CA GLY A 18 4.02 12.14 2.83
C GLY A 18 4.66 11.98 1.44
N GLY A 19 4.31 12.80 0.44
CA GLY A 19 4.77 12.59 -0.95
C GLY A 19 6.29 12.73 -1.15
N GLY A 20 6.96 13.60 -0.39
CA GLY A 20 8.37 13.95 -0.59
C GLY A 20 9.39 13.07 0.15
N TYR A 21 8.96 12.01 0.81
CA TYR A 21 9.84 11.12 1.58
C TYR A 21 10.06 9.78 0.85
N ALA A 22 11.14 9.07 1.19
CA ALA A 22 11.43 7.73 0.69
C ALA A 22 10.23 6.76 0.76
N GLY A 23 10.12 5.87 -0.23
CA GLY A 23 9.05 4.87 -0.33
C GLY A 23 7.67 5.47 -0.63
N SER A 24 7.62 6.63 -1.29
CA SER A 24 6.35 7.29 -1.65
C SER A 24 5.52 6.47 -2.63
N GLY A 25 6.16 5.73 -3.53
CA GLY A 25 5.51 4.80 -4.46
C GLY A 25 4.76 3.66 -3.76
N PHE A 26 5.21 3.25 -2.57
CA PHE A 26 4.57 2.18 -1.79
C PHE A 26 3.38 2.67 -0.94
N ARG A 27 3.09 3.98 -0.96
CA ARG A 27 1.95 4.58 -0.23
C ARG A 27 0.68 4.65 -1.07
N TYR A 28 0.75 4.35 -2.37
CA TYR A 28 -0.42 4.19 -3.23
C TYR A 28 -1.17 2.89 -2.90
N GLY A 29 -2.44 2.82 -3.31
CA GLY A 29 -3.23 1.60 -3.18
C GLY A 29 -2.66 0.47 -4.03
N SER A 30 -2.68 -0.75 -3.52
CA SER A 30 -2.19 -1.92 -4.26
C SER A 30 -3.19 -2.42 -5.30
N ASN A 31 -4.49 -2.19 -5.12
CA ASN A 31 -5.53 -2.74 -5.99
C ASN A 31 -6.71 -1.78 -6.17
N ALA A 32 -7.54 -2.03 -7.18
CA ALA A 32 -8.69 -1.16 -7.50
C ALA A 32 -9.64 -0.95 -6.32
N ARG A 33 -9.93 -1.99 -5.52
CA ARG A 33 -10.82 -1.88 -4.35
C ARG A 33 -10.22 -0.96 -3.29
N GLU A 34 -8.91 -1.03 -3.08
CA GLU A 34 -8.21 -0.15 -2.15
C GLU A 34 -8.30 1.31 -2.58
N PHE A 35 -8.10 1.60 -3.87
CA PHE A 35 -8.32 2.95 -4.42
C PHE A 35 -9.77 3.41 -4.25
N SER A 36 -10.76 2.57 -4.58
CA SER A 36 -12.19 2.90 -4.46
C SER A 36 -12.64 3.19 -3.04
N LEU A 37 -11.97 2.60 -2.04
CA LEU A 37 -12.31 2.75 -0.62
C LEU A 37 -11.35 3.68 0.11
N ALA A 38 -10.67 4.57 -0.62
CA ALA A 38 -9.72 5.55 -0.08
C ALA A 38 -8.59 4.92 0.78
N GLY A 39 -8.29 3.63 0.59
CA GLY A 39 -7.31 2.88 1.39
C GLY A 39 -7.81 2.40 2.75
N ALA A 40 -9.11 2.53 3.06
CA ALA A 40 -9.70 2.17 4.37
C ALA A 40 -9.88 0.65 4.55
N LEU A 41 -8.81 -0.13 4.40
CA LEU A 41 -8.86 -1.59 4.33
C LEU A 41 -8.05 -2.31 5.42
N VAL A 42 -7.46 -1.60 6.38
CA VAL A 42 -6.64 -2.22 7.45
C VAL A 42 -7.39 -3.30 8.26
N ALA A 43 -8.72 -3.22 8.32
CA ALA A 43 -9.59 -4.11 9.09
C ALA A 43 -10.40 -5.09 8.23
N ASP A 44 -10.35 -5.00 6.90
CA ASP A 44 -11.16 -5.85 6.01
C ASP A 44 -10.34 -6.54 4.91
N LYS A 45 -10.81 -7.72 4.54
CA LYS A 45 -10.14 -8.58 3.56
C LYS A 45 -10.37 -8.12 2.13
N THR A 46 -9.28 -8.01 1.39
CA THR A 46 -9.30 -8.06 -0.08
C THR A 46 -8.64 -9.36 -0.53
N PRO A 47 -9.42 -10.37 -0.96
CA PRO A 47 -8.87 -11.63 -1.43
C PRO A 47 -7.76 -11.44 -2.47
N GLY A 48 -6.64 -12.15 -2.28
CA GLY A 48 -5.44 -11.99 -3.08
C GLY A 48 -4.48 -10.90 -2.59
N PHE A 49 -4.95 -9.82 -1.93
CA PHE A 49 -4.14 -8.62 -1.63
C PHE A 49 -3.91 -8.37 -0.12
N TYR A 50 -3.94 -9.41 0.71
CA TYR A 50 -3.78 -9.27 2.16
C TYR A 50 -2.41 -8.70 2.58
N ALA A 51 -1.35 -9.07 1.84
CA ALA A 51 0.02 -8.66 2.12
C ALA A 51 0.19 -7.13 2.18
N PHE A 52 -0.51 -6.39 1.30
CA PHE A 52 -0.41 -4.93 1.20
C PHE A 52 -1.27 -4.18 2.22
N SER A 53 -2.43 -4.75 2.56
CA SER A 53 -3.41 -4.14 3.46
C SER A 53 -3.07 -4.38 4.93
N ASN A 54 -3.09 -5.64 5.37
CA ASN A 54 -2.72 -6.05 6.71
C ASN A 54 -2.40 -7.56 6.74
N PRO A 55 -1.16 -7.98 7.08
CA PRO A 55 -0.78 -9.39 7.08
C PRO A 55 -1.61 -10.24 8.04
N ALA A 56 -2.17 -9.68 9.12
CA ALA A 56 -3.06 -10.41 10.02
C ALA A 56 -4.37 -10.87 9.35
N LEU A 57 -4.74 -10.31 8.20
CA LEU A 57 -5.87 -10.76 7.40
C LEU A 57 -5.59 -12.09 6.67
N LEU A 58 -4.34 -12.54 6.56
CA LEU A 58 -3.98 -13.79 5.87
C LEU A 58 -4.63 -15.04 6.49
N GLN A 59 -4.98 -15.02 7.78
CA GLN A 59 -5.77 -16.11 8.37
C GLN A 59 -7.15 -16.30 7.72
N PHE A 60 -7.66 -15.29 6.99
CA PHE A 60 -8.89 -15.42 6.22
C PHE A 60 -8.69 -16.08 4.84
N ALA A 61 -7.45 -16.35 4.40
CA ALA A 61 -7.20 -17.08 3.17
C ALA A 61 -7.74 -18.51 3.28
N ARG A 62 -8.76 -18.82 2.48
CA ARG A 62 -9.40 -20.16 2.49
C ARG A 62 -8.87 -21.09 1.41
N HIS A 63 -8.38 -20.51 0.32
CA HIS A 63 -7.87 -21.19 -0.87
C HIS A 63 -6.64 -20.43 -1.36
N ASN A 64 -5.95 -20.98 -2.35
CA ASN A 64 -4.92 -20.24 -3.07
C ASN A 64 -5.58 -19.09 -3.83
N GLN A 65 -5.05 -17.88 -3.67
CA GLN A 65 -5.59 -16.67 -4.28
C GLN A 65 -4.44 -15.95 -4.99
N ILE A 66 -4.71 -15.52 -6.22
CA ILE A 66 -3.81 -14.67 -6.99
C ILE A 66 -4.48 -13.31 -7.14
N GLY A 67 -3.74 -12.25 -6.85
CA GLY A 67 -4.11 -10.87 -7.10
C GLY A 67 -3.20 -10.29 -8.17
N VAL A 68 -3.79 -9.62 -9.16
CA VAL A 68 -3.08 -8.80 -10.16
C VAL A 68 -3.82 -7.48 -10.27
N SER A 69 -3.09 -6.37 -10.20
CA SER A 69 -3.66 -5.05 -10.45
C SER A 69 -2.68 -4.18 -11.23
N PHE A 70 -3.26 -3.33 -12.08
CA PHE A 70 -2.54 -2.33 -12.84
C PHE A 70 -3.32 -1.03 -12.77
N GLN A 71 -2.66 0.04 -12.36
CA GLN A 71 -3.21 1.38 -12.30
C GLN A 71 -2.35 2.32 -13.13
N LYS A 72 -2.92 2.91 -14.18
CA LYS A 72 -2.32 4.03 -14.90
C LYS A 72 -2.77 5.33 -14.26
N MET A 73 -1.83 6.25 -14.04
CA MET A 73 -2.06 7.54 -13.40
C MET A 73 -1.56 8.67 -14.31
N TYR A 74 -1.88 9.91 -13.94
CA TYR A 74 -1.38 11.10 -14.63
C TYR A 74 0.14 11.28 -14.42
N LEU A 75 0.79 12.02 -15.33
CA LEU A 75 2.25 12.22 -15.39
C LEU A 75 3.02 10.92 -15.64
N ASP A 76 2.51 10.06 -16.52
CA ASP A 76 3.15 8.78 -16.90
C ASP A 76 3.49 7.85 -15.73
N ARG A 77 2.78 8.04 -14.61
CA ARG A 77 2.90 7.20 -13.43
C ARG A 77 2.10 5.91 -13.59
N SER A 78 2.63 4.83 -13.04
CA SER A 78 1.91 3.56 -12.96
C SER A 78 2.21 2.81 -11.67
N ILE A 79 1.20 2.11 -11.16
CA ILE A 79 1.32 1.11 -10.09
C ILE A 79 0.98 -0.25 -10.68
N GLN A 80 1.79 -1.24 -10.36
CA GLN A 80 1.61 -2.63 -10.74
C GLN A 80 1.73 -3.46 -9.47
N SER A 81 0.77 -4.33 -9.22
CA SER A 81 0.82 -5.22 -8.07
C SER A 81 0.52 -6.65 -8.49
N PHE A 82 1.31 -7.56 -7.93
CA PHE A 82 1.10 -8.99 -8.00
C PHE A 82 1.10 -9.54 -6.59
N SER A 83 0.24 -10.50 -6.32
CA SER A 83 0.23 -11.16 -5.04
C SER A 83 -0.31 -12.57 -5.13
N PHE A 84 0.24 -13.44 -4.28
CA PHE A 84 -0.19 -14.79 -4.09
C PHE A 84 -0.42 -15.02 -2.60
N ALA A 85 -1.58 -15.55 -2.22
CA ALA A 85 -1.89 -15.92 -0.85
C ALA A 85 -2.29 -17.39 -0.78
N LYS A 86 -1.77 -18.09 0.23
CA LYS A 86 -2.05 -19.51 0.48
C LYS A 86 -2.44 -19.72 1.93
N ARG A 87 -3.45 -20.58 2.11
CA ARG A 87 -3.86 -21.04 3.44
C ARG A 87 -2.80 -21.99 4.02
N LEU A 88 -2.48 -21.81 5.30
CA LEU A 88 -1.74 -22.76 6.12
C LEU A 88 -2.65 -23.26 7.26
N PRO A 89 -3.23 -24.46 7.15
CA PRO A 89 -4.04 -25.03 8.23
C PRO A 89 -3.26 -25.13 9.55
N PRO A 90 -3.93 -25.00 10.71
CA PRO A 90 -5.37 -24.83 10.87
C PRO A 90 -5.86 -23.38 10.67
N ASN A 91 -5.10 -22.39 11.16
CA ASN A 91 -5.55 -21.00 11.38
C ASN A 91 -4.55 -19.94 10.88
N ALA A 92 -3.68 -20.28 9.93
CA ALA A 92 -2.67 -19.37 9.40
C ALA A 92 -2.78 -19.19 7.87
N GLY A 93 -2.03 -18.24 7.36
CA GLY A 93 -1.85 -18.01 5.93
C GLY A 93 -0.51 -17.34 5.65
N VAL A 94 0.01 -17.58 4.45
CA VAL A 94 1.21 -16.93 3.92
C VAL A 94 0.88 -16.17 2.65
N GLY A 95 1.65 -15.12 2.40
CA GLY A 95 1.57 -14.32 1.19
C GLY A 95 2.95 -14.07 0.60
N LEU A 96 3.01 -14.01 -0.73
CA LEU A 96 4.10 -13.42 -1.49
C LEU A 96 3.49 -12.28 -2.30
N ALA A 97 4.12 -11.12 -2.33
CA ALA A 97 3.61 -9.99 -3.10
C ALA A 97 4.73 -9.15 -3.67
N ILE A 98 4.46 -8.49 -4.79
CA ILE A 98 5.35 -7.53 -5.44
C ILE A 98 4.52 -6.31 -5.79
N LEU A 99 4.99 -5.12 -5.43
CA LEU A 99 4.43 -3.86 -5.91
C LEU A 99 5.54 -3.05 -6.58
N ARG A 100 5.26 -2.60 -7.79
CA ARG A 100 6.10 -1.69 -8.56
C ARG A 100 5.36 -0.37 -8.72
N ALA A 101 6.00 0.71 -8.29
CA ALA A 101 5.60 2.07 -8.59
C ALA A 101 6.62 2.68 -9.55
N GLY A 102 6.20 3.50 -10.50
CA GLY A 102 7.17 4.17 -11.35
C GLY A 102 6.56 5.26 -12.21
N THR A 103 7.46 6.08 -12.75
CA THR A 103 7.19 7.23 -13.60
C THR A 103 8.11 7.12 -14.82
N ASN A 104 7.53 7.14 -16.01
CA ASN A 104 8.31 7.15 -17.25
C ASN A 104 8.36 8.57 -17.82
N ASN A 105 9.18 8.78 -18.85
CA ASN A 105 9.22 9.98 -19.68
C ASN A 105 9.42 11.26 -18.85
N ILE A 106 10.31 11.22 -17.85
CA ILE A 106 10.63 12.39 -17.04
C ILE A 106 11.61 13.24 -17.84
N MET A 107 11.18 14.42 -18.28
CA MET A 107 12.03 15.36 -19.01
C MET A 107 13.16 15.88 -18.09
N GLY A 108 14.40 15.49 -18.39
CA GLY A 108 15.57 16.00 -17.69
C GLY A 108 15.87 17.46 -18.05
N ARG A 109 16.56 18.16 -17.14
CA ARG A 109 17.03 19.53 -17.36
C ARG A 109 18.42 19.74 -16.77
N ASP A 110 19.25 20.47 -17.49
CA ASP A 110 20.59 20.86 -17.04
C ASP A 110 20.55 22.06 -16.07
N ARG A 111 21.72 22.51 -15.62
CA ARG A 111 21.86 23.68 -14.73
C ARG A 111 21.41 25.01 -15.36
N ASN A 112 21.35 25.08 -16.68
CA ASN A 112 20.87 26.24 -17.44
C ASN A 112 19.37 26.11 -17.80
N ASN A 113 18.68 25.10 -17.26
CA ASN A 113 17.28 24.78 -17.53
C ASN A 113 17.00 24.33 -18.99
N SER A 114 18.04 23.95 -19.73
CA SER A 114 17.92 23.34 -21.06
C SER A 114 17.42 21.91 -20.92
N GLU A 115 16.58 21.46 -21.85
CA GLU A 115 16.09 20.07 -21.88
C GLU A 115 17.25 19.11 -22.21
N THR A 116 17.30 18.01 -21.48
CA THR A 116 18.23 16.89 -21.70
C THR A 116 17.43 15.66 -22.13
N GLU A 117 18.03 14.47 -22.02
CA GLU A 117 17.32 13.22 -22.28
C GLU A 117 16.18 12.96 -21.27
N GLU A 118 15.19 12.17 -21.71
CA GLU A 118 14.14 11.67 -20.82
C GLU A 118 14.68 10.49 -20.01
N PHE A 119 14.38 10.49 -18.71
CA PHE A 119 14.74 9.39 -17.81
C PHE A 119 13.50 8.75 -17.19
N SER A 120 13.67 7.58 -16.60
CA SER A 120 12.60 6.86 -15.90
C SER A 120 12.98 6.50 -14.48
N TYR A 121 11.97 6.45 -13.61
CA TYR A 121 12.10 6.13 -12.20
C TYR A 121 11.17 4.99 -11.82
N ARG A 122 11.66 4.03 -11.02
CA ARG A 122 10.82 2.96 -10.46
C ARG A 122 11.28 2.55 -9.07
N GLU A 123 10.30 2.27 -8.22
CA GLU A 123 10.46 1.60 -6.94
C GLU A 123 9.79 0.21 -7.02
N ILE A 124 10.41 -0.78 -6.39
CA ILE A 124 9.87 -2.14 -6.27
C ILE A 124 9.94 -2.58 -4.81
N GLU A 125 8.83 -3.03 -4.25
CA GLU A 125 8.80 -3.77 -2.99
C GLU A 125 8.43 -5.23 -3.26
N GLY A 126 9.24 -6.15 -2.74
CA GLY A 126 8.91 -7.58 -2.63
C GLY A 126 8.55 -7.89 -1.18
N VAL A 127 7.43 -8.56 -0.95
CA VAL A 127 6.86 -8.80 0.39
C VAL A 127 6.66 -10.29 0.62
N ILE A 128 7.19 -10.80 1.74
CA ILE A 128 6.82 -12.10 2.30
C ILE A 128 5.98 -11.85 3.54
N SER A 129 4.82 -12.46 3.60
CA SER A 129 3.83 -12.22 4.64
C SER A 129 3.43 -13.50 5.35
N PHE A 130 3.22 -13.42 6.66
CA PHE A 130 2.64 -14.48 7.47
C PHE A 130 1.58 -13.90 8.40
N GLY A 131 0.44 -14.57 8.52
CA GLY A 131 -0.61 -14.20 9.47
C GLY A 131 -1.24 -15.42 10.12
N VAL A 132 -1.54 -15.32 11.42
CA VAL A 132 -2.07 -16.41 12.23
C VAL A 132 -3.15 -15.91 13.19
N ALA A 133 -4.22 -16.69 13.35
CA ALA A 133 -5.26 -16.44 14.32
C ALA A 133 -5.04 -17.21 15.63
N PHE A 134 -5.22 -16.50 16.76
CA PHE A 134 -5.28 -17.06 18.10
C PHE A 134 -6.74 -17.14 18.55
N GLY A 135 -7.27 -18.35 18.58
CA GLY A 135 -8.68 -18.59 18.84
C GLY A 135 -9.58 -17.99 17.74
N SER A 136 -10.80 -17.59 18.11
CA SER A 136 -11.81 -17.13 17.15
C SER A 136 -11.81 -15.62 16.91
N LYS A 137 -11.20 -14.83 17.80
CA LYS A 137 -11.32 -13.36 17.80
C LYS A 137 -10.06 -12.62 17.36
N PHE A 138 -8.88 -13.09 17.71
CA PHE A 138 -7.65 -12.32 17.53
C PHE A 138 -6.74 -12.94 16.47
N ALA A 139 -6.04 -12.11 15.73
CA ALA A 139 -5.00 -12.53 14.79
C ALA A 139 -3.89 -11.50 14.73
N ILE A 140 -2.68 -11.98 14.46
CA ILE A 140 -1.51 -11.15 14.19
C ILE A 140 -0.92 -11.52 12.83
N GLY A 141 -0.12 -10.64 12.27
CA GLY A 141 0.67 -10.95 11.09
C GLY A 141 1.87 -10.05 10.97
N ILE A 142 2.82 -10.50 10.16
CA ILE A 142 4.06 -9.82 9.87
C ILE A 142 4.29 -9.77 8.36
N ASN A 143 4.92 -8.69 7.92
CA ASN A 143 5.53 -8.59 6.60
C ASN A 143 7.04 -8.44 6.76
N ILE A 144 7.80 -9.09 5.89
CA ILE A 144 9.21 -8.79 5.63
C ILE A 144 9.29 -8.31 4.19
N LYS A 145 9.95 -7.16 3.97
CA LYS A 145 10.01 -6.50 2.67
C LYS A 145 11.44 -6.32 2.22
N ALA A 146 11.69 -6.58 0.94
CA ALA A 146 12.87 -6.13 0.23
C ALA A 146 12.47 -4.94 -0.64
N LEU A 147 13.22 -3.85 -0.56
CA LEU A 147 12.93 -2.57 -1.20
C LEU A 147 14.02 -2.27 -2.20
N PHE A 148 13.63 -1.83 -3.38
CA PHE A 148 14.54 -1.45 -4.46
C PHE A 148 14.06 -0.16 -5.11
N THR A 149 14.99 0.68 -5.54
CA THR A 149 14.72 1.86 -6.34
C THR A 149 15.76 1.94 -7.46
N PHE A 150 15.30 2.32 -8.64
CA PHE A 150 16.09 2.37 -9.86
C PHE A 150 15.75 3.63 -10.64
N PHE A 151 16.81 4.28 -11.13
CA PHE A 151 16.72 5.22 -12.23
C PHE A 151 17.27 4.57 -13.49
N ASN A 152 16.64 4.80 -14.63
CA ASN A 152 17.21 4.43 -15.92
C ASN A 152 17.34 5.68 -16.78
N ASP A 153 18.36 5.70 -17.64
CA ASP A 153 18.59 6.75 -18.63
C ASP A 153 18.85 8.14 -18.00
N LEU A 154 19.45 8.16 -16.81
CA LEU A 154 20.02 9.39 -16.24
C LEU A 154 21.41 9.62 -16.84
N GLU A 155 21.61 10.79 -17.45
CA GLU A 155 22.90 11.20 -18.01
C GLU A 155 23.97 11.30 -16.91
N ASP A 156 25.09 10.59 -17.10
CA ASP A 156 26.28 10.56 -16.23
C ASP A 156 26.04 10.21 -14.74
N ILE A 157 24.86 9.67 -14.40
CA ILE A 157 24.48 9.30 -13.04
C ILE A 157 23.91 7.89 -12.99
N ASP A 158 24.58 6.99 -12.28
CA ASP A 158 24.03 5.70 -11.87
C ASP A 158 23.59 5.77 -10.41
N ALA A 159 22.31 5.51 -10.14
CA ALA A 159 21.73 5.64 -8.81
C ALA A 159 20.77 4.49 -8.51
N ASP A 160 21.14 3.67 -7.54
CA ASP A 160 20.32 2.59 -7.02
C ASP A 160 20.22 2.63 -5.50
N GLY A 161 19.10 2.16 -4.98
CA GLY A 161 18.86 2.09 -3.56
C GLY A 161 18.25 0.75 -3.18
N THR A 162 18.76 0.15 -2.10
CA THR A 162 18.28 -1.14 -1.59
C THR A 162 17.95 -1.06 -0.10
N GLY A 163 16.94 -1.81 0.32
CA GLY A 163 16.43 -1.70 1.68
C GLY A 163 15.71 -2.94 2.17
N ILE A 164 15.55 -3.03 3.48
CA ILE A 164 14.71 -4.03 4.15
C ILE A 164 13.75 -3.31 5.07
N ALA A 165 12.51 -3.80 5.16
CA ALA A 165 11.53 -3.28 6.09
C ALA A 165 10.68 -4.40 6.69
N ALA A 166 10.05 -4.13 7.83
CA ALA A 166 9.04 -5.01 8.39
C ALA A 166 7.74 -4.25 8.70
N ASP A 167 6.62 -4.97 8.62
CA ASP A 167 5.35 -4.49 9.18
C ASP A 167 4.82 -5.50 10.20
N ILE A 168 4.08 -5.01 11.19
CA ILE A 168 3.37 -5.84 12.16
C ILE A 168 1.92 -5.39 12.20
N GLY A 169 1.00 -6.34 11.97
CA GLY A 169 -0.43 -6.09 11.96
C GLY A 169 -1.19 -6.97 12.94
N PHE A 170 -2.38 -6.52 13.32
CA PHE A 170 -3.34 -7.30 14.08
C PHE A 170 -4.77 -7.11 13.57
N ILE A 171 -5.63 -8.08 13.88
CA ILE A 171 -7.08 -8.03 13.68
C ILE A 171 -7.77 -8.53 14.94
N TYR A 172 -8.77 -7.79 15.41
CA TYR A 172 -9.68 -8.20 16.46
C TYR A 172 -11.13 -8.23 15.94
N LYS A 173 -11.75 -9.40 16.02
CA LYS A 173 -13.14 -9.65 15.62
C LYS A 173 -14.05 -9.47 16.85
N PHE A 174 -14.70 -8.30 16.98
CA PHE A 174 -15.66 -8.06 18.06
C PHE A 174 -16.85 -9.01 17.94
N ASN A 175 -17.37 -9.13 16.72
CA ASN A 175 -18.44 -10.07 16.37
C ASN A 175 -18.37 -10.37 14.85
N ARG A 176 -19.36 -11.06 14.30
CA ARG A 176 -19.39 -11.44 12.87
C ARG A 176 -19.51 -10.25 11.91
N ARG A 177 -19.82 -9.05 12.39
CA ARG A 177 -20.13 -7.84 11.60
C ARG A 177 -19.15 -6.70 11.83
N LEU A 178 -18.40 -6.68 12.93
CA LEU A 178 -17.48 -5.60 13.31
C LEU A 178 -16.08 -6.14 13.57
N PHE A 179 -15.12 -5.72 12.73
CA PHE A 179 -13.70 -6.00 12.91
C PHE A 179 -12.95 -4.69 13.17
N ILE A 180 -11.94 -4.77 14.04
CA ILE A 180 -10.93 -3.72 14.22
C ILE A 180 -9.59 -4.29 13.74
N GLY A 181 -8.81 -3.47 13.05
CA GLY A 181 -7.49 -3.82 12.57
C GLY A 181 -6.51 -2.69 12.81
N GLY A 182 -5.27 -3.06 13.06
CA GLY A 182 -4.18 -2.09 13.09
C GLY A 182 -2.93 -2.65 12.46
N ILE A 183 -2.06 -1.76 11.98
CA ILE A 183 -0.76 -2.11 11.41
C ILE A 183 0.25 -1.02 11.72
N ILE A 184 1.47 -1.44 12.06
CA ILE A 184 2.65 -0.59 12.09
C ILE A 184 3.47 -0.95 10.85
N LYS A 185 3.65 0.01 9.95
CA LYS A 185 4.43 -0.18 8.73
C LYS A 185 5.81 0.44 8.86
N ASN A 186 6.74 -0.04 8.02
CA ASN A 186 8.07 0.54 7.84
C ASN A 186 8.93 0.50 9.11
N LEU A 187 8.88 -0.60 9.86
CA LEU A 187 9.84 -0.86 10.93
C LEU A 187 11.23 -1.05 10.33
N ASN A 188 12.19 -0.24 10.78
CA ASN A 188 13.58 -0.19 10.32
C ASN A 188 13.74 -0.04 8.79
N ALA A 189 12.79 0.62 8.13
CA ALA A 189 12.81 0.82 6.69
C ALA A 189 13.72 1.99 6.30
N SER A 190 14.68 1.72 5.43
CA SER A 190 15.52 2.72 4.77
C SER A 190 16.00 2.22 3.41
N TYR A 191 16.35 3.16 2.53
CA TYR A 191 17.20 2.90 1.37
C TYR A 191 18.66 3.14 1.74
N ASN A 192 19.53 2.20 1.38
CA ASN A 192 20.96 2.41 1.29
C ASN A 192 21.25 2.75 -0.17
N TRP A 193 21.50 4.03 -0.42
CA TRP A 193 21.78 4.55 -1.75
C TRP A 193 23.24 4.35 -2.11
N LYS A 194 23.46 3.99 -3.38
CA LYS A 194 24.74 4.13 -4.06
C LYS A 194 24.50 5.02 -5.28
N VAL A 195 25.29 6.08 -5.36
CA VAL A 195 25.18 7.07 -6.43
C VAL A 195 26.58 7.27 -7.00
N LEU A 196 26.73 6.95 -8.28
CA LEU A 196 27.93 7.19 -9.06
C LEU A 196 27.68 8.36 -10.00
N ILE A 197 28.50 9.41 -9.89
CA ILE A 197 28.45 10.58 -10.78
C ILE A 197 29.81 10.68 -11.47
N GLY A 198 29.89 10.26 -12.74
CA GLY A 198 31.19 10.05 -13.39
C GLY A 198 32.06 9.04 -12.62
N GLU A 199 33.16 9.50 -12.03
CA GLU A 199 34.06 8.67 -11.20
C GLU A 199 33.80 8.78 -9.68
N ASP A 200 32.93 9.70 -9.25
CA ASP A 200 32.66 9.95 -7.83
C ASP A 200 31.55 9.01 -7.31
N GLU A 201 31.91 8.10 -6.40
CA GLU A 201 30.95 7.25 -5.69
C GLU A 201 30.53 7.90 -4.36
N ARG A 202 29.23 7.95 -4.11
CA ARG A 202 28.62 8.40 -2.84
C ARG A 202 27.64 7.36 -2.34
N SER A 203 27.60 7.17 -1.03
CA SER A 203 26.60 6.33 -0.37
C SER A 203 26.00 7.05 0.83
N TYR A 204 24.70 6.85 1.03
CA TYR A 204 23.98 7.41 2.17
C TYR A 204 22.74 6.58 2.50
N GLU A 205 22.28 6.68 3.74
CA GLU A 205 21.03 6.07 4.18
C GLU A 205 19.89 7.09 4.10
N GLU A 206 18.77 6.71 3.50
CA GLU A 206 17.54 7.49 3.45
C GLU A 206 16.41 6.74 4.18
N LYS A 207 15.95 7.26 5.31
CA LYS A 207 14.96 6.59 6.16
C LYS A 207 13.53 6.81 5.67
N PHE A 208 12.71 5.78 5.78
CA PHE A 208 11.29 5.89 5.46
C PHE A 208 10.52 6.49 6.63
N PRO A 209 9.42 7.21 6.37
CA PRO A 209 8.44 7.52 7.40
C PRO A 209 7.85 6.24 7.98
N ARG A 210 7.72 6.19 9.30
CA ARG A 210 7.00 5.13 10.00
C ARG A 210 5.52 5.47 10.02
N SER A 211 4.64 4.50 9.80
CA SER A 211 3.20 4.71 9.89
C SER A 211 2.49 3.74 10.82
N TYR A 212 1.49 4.27 11.52
CA TYR A 212 0.63 3.57 12.44
C TYR A 212 -0.80 3.74 11.93
N SER A 213 -1.44 2.65 11.55
CA SER A 213 -2.82 2.68 11.08
C SER A 213 -3.71 1.92 12.05
N LEU A 214 -4.88 2.48 12.34
CA LEU A 214 -5.95 1.83 13.10
C LEU A 214 -7.26 2.03 12.36
N GLY A 215 -8.07 0.99 12.23
CA GLY A 215 -9.32 1.09 11.52
C GLY A 215 -10.33 0.04 11.91
N MET A 216 -11.54 0.21 11.38
CA MET A 216 -12.68 -0.65 11.61
C MET A 216 -13.43 -0.94 10.32
N ALA A 217 -14.00 -2.14 10.25
CA ALA A 217 -14.88 -2.57 9.19
C ALA A 217 -16.20 -3.05 9.79
N TYR A 218 -17.31 -2.43 9.37
CA TYR A 218 -18.65 -2.74 9.84
C TYR A 218 -19.56 -3.17 8.69
N SER A 219 -20.15 -4.36 8.81
CA SER A 219 -21.04 -4.97 7.80
C SER A 219 -22.42 -5.34 8.39
N GLY A 220 -22.85 -4.61 9.42
CA GLY A 220 -24.13 -4.87 10.09
C GLY A 220 -25.36 -4.25 9.40
N LEU A 221 -25.15 -3.34 8.44
CA LEU A 221 -26.22 -2.72 7.68
C LEU A 221 -26.65 -3.60 6.50
N LYS A 222 -27.92 -3.52 6.11
CA LYS A 222 -28.45 -4.30 4.98
C LYS A 222 -27.78 -3.84 3.69
N ARG A 223 -26.99 -4.72 3.07
CA ARG A 223 -26.24 -4.48 1.82
C ARG A 223 -25.15 -3.41 1.90
N ILE A 224 -24.92 -2.77 3.04
CA ILE A 224 -23.90 -1.73 3.19
C ILE A 224 -22.80 -2.23 4.11
N SER A 225 -21.56 -2.05 3.68
CA SER A 225 -20.37 -2.13 4.53
C SER A 225 -19.77 -0.74 4.67
N LEU A 226 -19.33 -0.40 5.88
CA LEU A 226 -18.66 0.85 6.20
C LEU A 226 -17.23 0.56 6.67
N PHE A 227 -16.31 1.42 6.26
CA PHE A 227 -14.90 1.32 6.58
C PHE A 227 -14.40 2.67 7.07
N PHE A 228 -13.64 2.64 8.16
CA PHE A 228 -13.01 3.82 8.74
C PHE A 228 -11.59 3.46 9.11
N GLN A 229 -10.64 4.34 8.84
CA GLN A 229 -9.24 4.15 9.18
C GLN A 229 -8.57 5.49 9.44
N GLU A 230 -7.76 5.54 10.49
CA GLU A 230 -6.86 6.64 10.80
C GLU A 230 -5.42 6.18 10.65
N ASP A 231 -4.62 6.98 9.96
CA ASP A 231 -3.18 6.80 9.90
C ASP A 231 -2.46 7.95 10.61
N VAL A 232 -1.43 7.60 11.36
CA VAL A 232 -0.43 8.52 11.90
C VAL A 232 0.90 8.18 11.25
N MET A 233 1.50 9.13 10.53
CA MET A 233 2.80 8.99 9.92
C MET A 233 3.79 9.90 10.64
N ILE A 234 4.93 9.34 11.04
CA ILE A 234 6.04 10.06 11.65
C ILE A 234 7.20 10.05 10.67
N THR A 235 7.61 11.24 10.22
CA THR A 235 8.70 11.42 9.26
C THR A 235 10.06 11.27 9.96
N PRO A 236 11.16 11.04 9.22
CA PRO A 236 12.52 11.06 9.79
C PRO A 236 12.88 12.37 10.49
N ASN A 237 12.24 13.48 10.11
CA ASN A 237 12.42 14.80 10.73
C ASN A 237 11.51 15.03 11.96
N ASN A 238 10.79 14.00 12.41
CA ASN A 238 9.81 14.02 13.51
C ASN A 238 8.54 14.85 13.23
N ASP A 239 8.22 15.13 11.97
CA ASP A 239 6.91 15.69 11.62
C ASP A 239 5.84 14.60 11.73
N VAL A 240 4.69 14.96 12.28
CA VAL A 240 3.56 14.04 12.46
C VAL A 240 2.44 14.44 11.51
N ASN A 241 2.04 13.50 10.66
CA ASN A 241 0.95 13.66 9.70
C ASN A 241 -0.19 12.71 10.01
N TYR A 242 -1.42 13.20 9.92
CA TYR A 242 -2.64 12.43 10.16
C TYR A 242 -3.42 12.25 8.86
N ARG A 243 -4.03 11.08 8.69
CA ARG A 243 -4.93 10.82 7.56
C ARG A 243 -6.13 9.99 7.96
N THR A 244 -7.29 10.62 7.87
CA THR A 244 -8.59 9.96 7.96
C THR A 244 -8.99 9.38 6.61
N ARG A 245 -9.44 8.12 6.61
CA ARG A 245 -9.97 7.41 5.45
C ARG A 245 -11.34 6.85 5.78
N ILE A 246 -12.31 7.15 4.91
CA ILE A 246 -13.68 6.68 5.03
C ILE A 246 -14.06 6.02 3.70
N GLY A 247 -14.58 4.81 3.77
CA GLY A 247 -15.06 4.07 2.61
C GLY A 247 -16.40 3.40 2.90
N SER A 248 -17.17 3.14 1.84
CA SER A 248 -18.39 2.35 1.94
C SER A 248 -18.53 1.46 0.71
N GLU A 249 -19.07 0.26 0.90
CA GLU A 249 -19.46 -0.62 -0.20
C GLU A 249 -20.96 -0.90 -0.15
N PHE A 250 -21.64 -0.78 -1.28
CA PHE A 250 -23.02 -1.21 -1.46
C PHE A 250 -23.11 -2.49 -2.29
N ARG A 251 -23.68 -3.54 -1.72
CA ARG A 251 -23.86 -4.84 -2.38
C ARG A 251 -25.20 -4.91 -3.10
N LEU A 252 -25.15 -4.91 -4.43
CA LEU A 252 -26.28 -5.14 -5.31
C LEU A 252 -26.84 -6.57 -5.19
N ALA A 253 -28.07 -6.78 -5.67
CA ALA A 253 -28.74 -8.07 -5.61
C ALA A 253 -27.99 -9.19 -6.35
N ASN A 254 -27.31 -8.84 -7.45
CA ASN A 254 -26.43 -9.73 -8.21
C ASN A 254 -25.05 -9.97 -7.56
N LYS A 255 -24.86 -9.50 -6.31
CA LYS A 255 -23.62 -9.57 -5.51
C LYS A 255 -22.49 -8.64 -5.95
N THR A 256 -22.66 -7.85 -7.01
CA THR A 256 -21.72 -6.76 -7.35
C THR A 256 -21.63 -5.76 -6.20
N LYS A 257 -20.44 -5.22 -5.97
CA LYS A 257 -20.21 -4.17 -4.99
C LYS A 257 -19.96 -2.85 -5.73
N LEU A 258 -20.64 -1.80 -5.29
CA LEU A 258 -20.38 -0.42 -5.65
C LEU A 258 -19.59 0.24 -4.52
#